data_AF-A0A3D1BXD6-F1
#
_entry.id   AF-A0A3D1BXD6-F1
#
_cell.length_a   1.000
_cell.length_b   1.000
_cell.length_c   1.000
_cell.angle_alpha   90.00
_cell.angle_beta   90.00
_cell.angle_gamma   90.00
#
_symmetry.space_group_name_H-M   'P 1'
#
loop_
_entity.id
_entity.type
_entity.pdbx_description
1 polymer ?
#
loop_
_entity_poly.entity_id
_entity_poly.type
_entity_poly.pdbx_seq_one_letter_code
_entity_poly.pdbx_strand_id
1 'polypeptide(L)'
;VNLKTKQKIPLTKVHLRNIHAIAGIGNPNRFFNDLKSFGLEFDSSSYQDHYRFSKKDFKTLSGKNIIMTEKDAMKCEKFAQDNFWYLPVDADIDLKFTNVILKKLKYISHG
;
A
#
# COMPACT_ATOMS: atom_id res chain seq x y z
N VAL A 1 0.30 -2.98 -5.23
CA VAL A 1 -0.19 -3.33 -6.58
C VAL A 1 -1.19 -2.29 -7.02
N ASN A 2 -1.10 -1.80 -8.26
CA ASN A 2 -2.06 -0.83 -8.79
C ASN A 2 -3.42 -1.51 -8.98
N LEU A 3 -4.50 -0.88 -8.53
CA LEU A 3 -5.82 -1.48 -8.59
C LEU A 3 -6.35 -1.59 -10.04
N LYS A 4 -6.06 -0.60 -10.88
CA LYS A 4 -6.56 -0.50 -12.26
C LYS A 4 -5.67 -1.23 -13.26
N THR A 5 -4.36 -1.00 -13.21
CA THR A 5 -3.41 -1.60 -14.17
C THR A 5 -2.87 -2.95 -13.73
N LYS A 6 -3.12 -3.35 -12.47
CA LYS A 6 -2.54 -4.53 -11.81
C LYS A 6 -1.00 -4.53 -11.77
N GLN A 7 -0.37 -3.39 -12.06
CA GLN A 7 1.09 -3.24 -12.02
C GLN A 7 1.61 -3.40 -10.59
N LYS A 8 2.66 -4.19 -10.42
CA LYS A 8 3.33 -4.39 -9.13
C LYS A 8 4.56 -3.48 -9.04
N ILE A 9 4.66 -2.73 -7.95
CA ILE A 9 5.85 -1.92 -7.63
C ILE A 9 6.37 -2.41 -6.29
N PRO A 10 7.67 -2.78 -6.18
CA PRO A 10 8.27 -3.09 -4.90
C PRO A 10 8.22 -1.87 -3.97
N LEU A 11 7.90 -2.09 -2.69
CA LEU A 11 7.83 -1.01 -1.70
C LEU A 11 9.18 -0.28 -1.55
N THR A 12 10.29 -0.99 -1.75
CA THR A 12 11.65 -0.44 -1.78
C THR A 12 11.93 0.49 -2.98
N LYS A 13 11.12 0.42 -4.05
CA LYS A 13 11.20 1.27 -5.23
C LYS A 13 10.05 2.26 -5.34
N VAL A 14 9.08 2.19 -4.42
CA VAL A 14 7.98 3.14 -4.35
C VAL A 14 8.57 4.51 -3.98
N HIS A 15 8.64 5.39 -4.97
CA HIS A 15 8.89 6.82 -4.78
C HIS A 15 7.57 7.60 -4.74
N LEU A 16 6.48 6.92 -4.35
CA LEU A 16 5.17 7.57 -4.24
C LEU A 16 5.26 8.61 -3.12
N ARG A 17 5.05 9.87 -3.50
CA ARG A 17 4.88 10.97 -2.55
C ARG A 17 3.40 11.17 -2.26
N ASN A 18 3.09 11.87 -1.17
CA ASN A 18 1.73 12.21 -0.77
C ASN A 18 0.82 10.98 -0.68
N ILE A 19 1.24 9.99 0.11
CA ILE A 19 0.49 8.75 0.29
C ILE A 19 -0.64 8.98 1.31
N HIS A 20 -1.81 8.43 1.03
CA HIS A 20 -2.91 8.31 1.98
C HIS A 20 -3.32 6.85 2.11
N ALA A 21 -3.09 6.26 3.28
CA ALA A 21 -3.45 4.89 3.57
C ALA A 21 -4.89 4.83 4.12
N ILE A 22 -5.72 3.96 3.55
CA ILE A 22 -7.08 3.72 4.03
C ILE A 22 -7.29 2.25 4.40
N ALA A 23 -8.07 2.00 5.45
CA ALA A 23 -8.41 0.64 5.86
C ALA A 23 -9.84 0.59 6.42
N GLY A 24 -10.69 -0.24 5.82
CA GLY A 24 -12.07 -0.52 6.24
C GLY A 24 -12.23 -1.95 6.73
N ILE A 25 -11.37 -2.36 7.68
CA ILE A 25 -11.28 -3.72 8.23
C ILE A 25 -11.29 -3.68 9.77
N GLY A 26 -11.60 -4.82 10.41
CA GLY A 26 -11.72 -4.91 11.87
C GLY A 26 -10.45 -4.56 12.68
N ASN A 27 -9.26 -4.67 12.10
CA ASN A 27 -8.00 -4.22 12.73
C ASN A 27 -7.13 -3.41 11.75
N PRO A 28 -7.42 -2.11 11.56
CA PRO A 28 -6.70 -1.27 10.60
C PRO A 28 -5.26 -0.95 11.06
N ASN A 29 -5.00 -1.00 12.37
CA ASN A 29 -3.67 -0.72 12.92
C ASN A 29 -2.60 -1.67 12.43
N ARG A 30 -2.93 -2.96 12.22
CA ARG A 30 -1.99 -3.93 11.65
C ARG A 30 -1.49 -3.45 10.29
N PHE A 31 -2.42 -3.11 9.40
CA PHE A 31 -2.09 -2.61 8.06
C PHE A 31 -1.23 -1.34 8.07
N PHE A 32 -1.57 -0.36 8.91
CA PHE A 32 -0.76 0.86 9.01
C PHE A 32 0.63 0.60 9.61
N ASN A 33 0.73 -0.30 10.59
CA ASN A 33 2.02 -0.68 11.15
C ASN A 33 2.90 -1.39 10.12
N ASP A 34 2.31 -2.24 9.27
CA ASP A 34 3.03 -2.88 8.16
C ASP A 34 3.59 -1.80 7.21
N LEU A 35 2.77 -0.83 6.78
CA LEU A 35 3.22 0.27 5.92
C LEU A 35 4.34 1.11 6.56
N LYS A 36 4.25 1.40 7.86
CA LYS A 36 5.30 2.09 8.61
C LYS A 36 6.59 1.27 8.68
N SER A 37 6.48 -0.04 8.88
CA SER A 37 7.64 -0.95 8.92
C SER A 37 8.39 -0.98 7.58
N PHE A 38 7.70 -0.65 6.48
CA PHE A 38 8.28 -0.52 5.15
C PHE A 38 8.93 0.85 4.90
N GLY A 39 8.91 1.75 5.87
CA GLY A 39 9.50 3.09 5.77
C GLY A 39 8.68 4.06 4.94
N LEU A 40 7.38 3.81 4.76
CA LEU A 40 6.48 4.73 4.06
C LEU A 40 6.00 5.85 4.98
N GLU A 41 5.98 7.07 4.46
CA GLU A 41 5.33 8.22 5.07
C GLU A 41 3.95 8.43 4.43
N PHE A 42 2.91 8.47 5.26
CA PHE A 42 1.54 8.56 4.80
C PHE A 42 0.60 9.15 5.85
N ASP A 43 -0.48 9.78 5.37
CA ASP A 43 -1.67 10.07 6.17
C ASP A 43 -2.54 8.81 6.26
N SER A 44 -3.19 8.56 7.39
CA SER A 44 -4.04 7.37 7.57
C SER A 44 -5.49 7.72 7.84
N SER A 45 -6.43 6.95 7.27
CA SER A 45 -7.84 7.01 7.63
C SER A 45 -8.43 5.61 7.77
N SER A 46 -8.95 5.31 8.95
CA SER A 46 -9.68 4.07 9.23
C SER A 46 -11.17 4.27 9.03
N TYR A 47 -11.82 3.26 8.44
CA TYR A 47 -13.25 3.19 8.22
C TYR A 47 -13.81 1.94 8.93
N GLN A 48 -15.12 1.92 9.16
CA GLN A 48 -15.78 0.74 9.73
C GLN A 48 -15.64 -0.47 8.79
N ASP A 49 -15.69 -1.68 9.35
CA ASP A 49 -15.74 -2.87 8.49
C ASP A 49 -16.97 -2.81 7.58
N HIS A 50 -16.83 -3.35 6.38
CA HIS A 50 -17.87 -3.29 5.34
C HIS A 50 -18.24 -1.88 4.86
N TYR A 51 -17.46 -0.85 5.19
CA TYR A 51 -17.69 0.49 4.66
C TYR A 51 -17.79 0.47 3.12
N ARG A 52 -18.84 1.11 2.60
CA ARG A 52 -19.10 1.21 1.16
C ARG A 52 -18.42 2.45 0.62
N PHE A 53 -17.20 2.27 0.16
CA PHE A 53 -16.44 3.31 -0.49
C PHE A 53 -17.15 3.83 -1.74
N SER A 54 -17.18 5.15 -1.88
CA SER A 54 -17.72 5.88 -3.02
C SER A 54 -16.66 6.82 -3.59
N LYS A 55 -16.82 7.24 -4.85
CA LYS A 55 -15.95 8.26 -5.48
C LYS A 55 -15.85 9.55 -4.66
N LYS A 56 -16.88 9.91 -3.89
CA LYS A 56 -16.90 11.15 -3.10
C LYS A 56 -15.92 11.10 -1.94
N ASP A 57 -15.70 9.93 -1.35
CA ASP A 57 -14.79 9.75 -0.21
C ASP A 57 -13.33 10.01 -0.61
N PHE A 58 -13.01 9.85 -1.90
CA PHE A 58 -11.67 10.09 -2.44
C PHE A 58 -11.51 11.48 -3.08
N LYS A 59 -12.58 12.29 -3.20
CA LYS A 59 -12.46 13.64 -3.80
C LYS A 59 -11.54 14.55 -3.00
N THR A 60 -11.60 14.46 -1.68
CA THR A 60 -10.74 15.22 -0.76
C THR A 60 -9.30 14.70 -0.76
N LEU A 61 -9.06 13.51 -1.31
CA LEU A 61 -7.76 12.86 -1.45
C LEU A 61 -7.22 12.96 -2.88
N SER A 62 -7.85 13.80 -3.72
CA SER A 62 -7.42 14.01 -5.11
C SER A 62 -5.95 14.47 -5.15
N GLY A 63 -5.16 13.84 -6.01
CA GLY A 63 -3.71 14.10 -6.14
C GLY A 63 -2.82 13.36 -5.13
N LYS A 64 -3.40 12.59 -4.20
CA LYS A 64 -2.65 11.68 -3.31
C LYS A 64 -2.59 10.26 -3.87
N ASN A 65 -1.56 9.50 -3.53
CA ASN A 65 -1.51 8.07 -3.80
C ASN A 65 -2.28 7.31 -2.73
N ILE A 66 -3.34 6.61 -3.10
CA ILE A 66 -4.19 5.91 -2.14
C ILE A 66 -3.69 4.48 -2.00
N ILE A 67 -3.35 4.06 -0.78
CA ILE A 67 -2.99 2.67 -0.48
C ILE A 67 -4.07 2.07 0.40
N MET A 68 -4.59 0.90 0.03
CA MET A 68 -5.63 0.22 0.80
C MET A 68 -5.36 -1.27 0.97
N THR A 69 -6.18 -1.94 1.78
CA THR A 69 -6.17 -3.40 1.85
C THR A 69 -6.75 -4.01 0.58
N GLU A 70 -6.35 -5.24 0.24
CA GLU A 70 -6.94 -5.96 -0.90
C GLU A 70 -8.47 -6.08 -0.81
N LYS A 71 -9.01 -6.35 0.39
CA LYS A 71 -10.46 -6.42 0.65
C LYS A 71 -11.17 -5.11 0.28
N ASP A 72 -10.57 -3.97 0.60
CA ASP A 72 -11.13 -2.65 0.30
C ASP A 72 -10.94 -2.26 -1.17
N ALA A 73 -9.84 -2.71 -1.78
CA ALA A 73 -9.55 -2.49 -3.19
C ALA A 73 -10.60 -3.11 -4.11
N MET A 74 -11.06 -4.33 -3.79
CA MET A 74 -12.15 -4.99 -4.52
C MET A 74 -13.46 -4.20 -4.47
N LYS A 75 -13.72 -3.45 -3.39
CA LYS A 75 -14.91 -2.57 -3.30
C LYS A 75 -14.76 -1.33 -4.19
N CYS A 76 -13.52 -0.88 -4.43
CA CYS A 76 -13.22 0.32 -5.19
C CYS A 76 -12.97 0.08 -6.69
N GLU A 77 -12.90 -1.18 -7.13
CA GLU A 77 -12.50 -1.57 -8.49
C GLU A 77 -13.32 -0.86 -9.58
N LYS A 78 -14.64 -0.73 -9.38
CA LYS A 78 -15.56 -0.07 -10.34
C LYS A 78 -15.25 1.41 -10.60
N PHE A 79 -14.47 2.05 -9.74
CA PHE A 79 -14.11 3.45 -9.87
C PHE A 79 -12.63 3.70 -9.60
N ALA A 80 -11.81 2.66 -9.71
CA ALA A 80 -10.38 2.73 -9.48
C ALA A 80 -9.72 3.79 -10.38
N GLN A 81 -8.82 4.56 -9.78
CA GLN A 81 -8.00 5.54 -10.48
C GLN A 81 -6.56 5.04 -10.59
N ASP A 82 -5.75 5.68 -11.43
CA ASP A 82 -4.36 5.27 -11.66
C ASP A 82 -3.45 5.42 -10.43
N ASN A 83 -3.88 6.23 -9.46
CA ASN A 83 -3.23 6.45 -8.17
C ASN A 83 -3.79 5.55 -7.05
N PHE A 84 -4.62 4.55 -7.37
CA PHE A 84 -5.14 3.60 -6.38
C PHE A 84 -4.27 2.35 -6.33
N TRP A 85 -3.81 2.04 -5.13
CA TRP A 85 -2.90 0.95 -4.84
C TRP A 85 -3.47 0.11 -3.71
N TYR A 86 -3.13 -1.17 -3.71
CA TYR A 86 -3.43 -2.05 -2.60
C TYR A 86 -2.23 -2.89 -2.21
N LEU A 87 -2.17 -3.26 -0.93
CA LEU A 87 -1.20 -4.21 -0.42
C LEU A 87 -1.83 -5.61 -0.46
N PRO A 88 -1.26 -6.55 -1.24
CA PRO A 88 -1.73 -7.94 -1.26
C PRO A 88 -1.37 -8.61 0.08
N VAL A 89 -2.21 -9.53 0.53
CA VAL A 89 -2.02 -10.22 1.83
C VAL A 89 -0.71 -11.00 1.89
N ASP A 90 -0.20 -11.48 0.75
CA ASP A 90 1.06 -12.23 0.64
C ASP A 90 2.34 -11.38 0.80
N ALA A 91 2.21 -10.05 0.98
CA ALA A 91 3.37 -9.15 1.07
C ALA A 91 4.30 -9.44 2.27
N ASP A 92 3.81 -10.14 3.30
CA ASP A 92 4.58 -10.57 4.47
C ASP A 92 5.73 -11.55 4.11
N ILE A 93 5.58 -12.30 3.00
CA ILE A 93 6.54 -13.33 2.59
C ILE A 93 7.73 -12.73 1.81
N ASP A 94 7.51 -11.70 1.00
CA ASP A 94 8.54 -11.13 0.11
C ASP A 94 9.55 -10.23 0.86
N LEU A 95 9.16 -9.67 2.01
CA LEU A 95 9.98 -8.68 2.73
C LEU A 95 10.96 -9.30 3.74
N LYS A 96 10.63 -10.45 4.33
CA LYS A 96 11.63 -11.27 5.05
C LYS A 96 12.73 -11.75 4.10
N PHE A 97 12.40 -11.98 2.82
CA PHE A 97 13.37 -12.45 1.84
C PHE A 97 14.30 -11.33 1.31
N THR A 98 13.78 -10.11 1.12
CA THR A 98 14.57 -8.99 0.58
C THR A 98 15.61 -8.42 1.56
N ASN A 99 15.36 -8.45 2.88
CA ASN A 99 16.36 -8.04 3.87
C ASN A 99 17.60 -8.97 3.94
N VAL A 100 17.43 -10.25 3.61
CA VAL A 100 18.56 -11.21 3.59
C VAL A 100 19.44 -10.99 2.36
N ILE A 101 18.85 -10.66 1.21
CA ILE A 101 19.58 -10.49 -0.05
C ILE A 101 20.31 -9.13 -0.09
N LEU A 102 19.70 -8.06 0.41
CA LEU A 102 20.34 -6.73 0.44
C LEU A 102 21.57 -6.69 1.36
N LYS A 103 21.64 -7.54 2.40
CA LYS A 103 22.83 -7.66 3.25
C LYS A 103 24.01 -8.35 2.56
N LYS A 104 23.77 -9.22 1.57
CA LYS A 104 24.84 -9.93 0.84
C LYS A 104 25.42 -9.16 -0.34
N LEU A 105 24.69 -8.20 -0.91
CA LEU A 105 25.19 -7.39 -2.03
C LEU A 105 26.09 -6.21 -1.61
N LYS A 106 26.04 -5.79 -0.33
CA LYS A 106 26.97 -4.75 0.19
C LYS A 106 28.42 -5.22 0.39
N TYR A 107 28.72 -6.51 0.18
CA TYR A 107 30.06 -7.08 0.39
C TYR A 107 30.82 -7.46 -0.89
N ILE A 108 30.33 -7.13 -2.09
CA ILE A 108 31.01 -7.48 -3.36
C ILE A 108 31.34 -6.24 -4.21
N SER A 109 31.53 -5.06 -3.60
CA SER A 109 31.98 -3.88 -4.35
C SER A 109 33.16 -3.13 -3.71
N HIS A 110 33.85 -3.73 -2.74
CA HIS A 110 35.18 -3.28 -2.30
C HIS A 110 36.09 -4.50 -2.33
N GLY A 111 36.83 -4.64 -3.44
CA GLY A 111 37.76 -5.74 -3.73
C GLY A 111 38.03 -5.78 -5.22
#